data_AF-A0A6L8KHX2-F1
#
_entry.id   AF-A0A6L8KHX2-F1
#
_cell.length_a   1.000
_cell.length_b   1.000
_cell.length_c   1.000
_cell.angle_alpha   90.00
_cell.angle_beta   90.00
_cell.angle_gamma   90.00
#
_symmetry.space_group_name_H-M   'P 1'
#
loop_
_entity.id
_entity.type
_entity.pdbx_description
1 polymer ?
#
loop_
_entity_poly.entity_id
_entity_poly.type
_entity_poly.pdbx_seq_one_letter_code
_entity_poly.pdbx_strand_id
1 'polypeptide(L)'
;MLQLSDVQWTALLRAEASQFIAAVCDEFLTQRPDMRHQPGRDAVLARMRGAHSYAAQVGFTSTPHIVRLMYLSVDAAGILGEPLVDGYLRKRGASPERRLDELDAVMRNKLQG
;
A
#
# COMPACT_ATOMS: atom_id res chain seq x y z
N MET A 1 -0.84 -32.52 -11.84
CA MET A 1 -0.77 -31.07 -12.08
C MET A 1 -2.20 -30.54 -12.01
N LEU A 2 -2.52 -29.66 -11.08
CA LEU A 2 -3.87 -29.08 -10.96
C LEU A 2 -4.10 -28.11 -12.13
N GLN A 3 -5.10 -28.36 -12.97
CA GLN A 3 -5.55 -27.40 -13.98
C GLN A 3 -6.70 -26.59 -13.40
N LEU A 4 -6.47 -25.29 -13.20
CA LEU A 4 -7.48 -24.36 -12.72
C LEU A 4 -8.14 -23.67 -13.92
N SER A 5 -9.46 -23.50 -13.86
CA SER A 5 -10.18 -22.59 -14.75
C SER A 5 -9.82 -21.14 -14.45
N ASP A 6 -10.06 -20.22 -15.38
CA ASP A 6 -9.81 -18.78 -15.20
C ASP A 6 -10.52 -18.20 -13.97
N VAL A 7 -11.72 -18.71 -13.66
CA VAL A 7 -12.49 -18.32 -12.47
C VAL A 7 -11.78 -18.78 -11.19
N GLN A 8 -11.29 -20.02 -11.16
CA GLN A 8 -10.54 -20.56 -10.02
C GLN A 8 -9.19 -19.86 -9.86
N TRP A 9 -8.52 -19.52 -10.96
CA TRP A 9 -7.27 -18.76 -10.96
C TRP A 9 -7.48 -17.35 -10.39
N THR A 10 -8.50 -16.65 -10.85
CA THR A 10 -8.85 -15.31 -10.34
C THR A 10 -9.23 -15.36 -8.86
N ALA A 11 -9.97 -16.38 -8.44
CA ALA A 11 -10.32 -16.57 -7.03
C ALA A 11 -9.09 -16.80 -6.16
N LEU A 12 -8.13 -17.60 -6.64
CA LEU A 12 -6.86 -17.84 -5.95
C LEU A 12 -6.06 -16.54 -5.80
N LEU A 13 -5.86 -15.78 -6.88
CA LEU A 13 -5.13 -14.51 -6.83
C LEU A 13 -5.76 -13.51 -5.86
N ARG A 14 -7.10 -13.45 -5.80
CA ARG A 14 -7.81 -12.59 -4.83
C ARG A 14 -7.61 -13.05 -3.39
N ALA A 15 -7.61 -14.36 -3.16
CA ALA A 15 -7.38 -14.94 -1.85
C ALA A 15 -5.94 -14.66 -1.38
N GLU A 16 -4.95 -14.86 -2.25
CA GLU A 16 -3.54 -14.56 -1.96
C GLU A 16 -3.33 -13.08 -1.64
N ALA A 17 -3.88 -12.17 -2.44
CA ALA A 17 -3.79 -10.74 -2.16
C ALA A 17 -4.45 -10.38 -0.82
N SER A 18 -5.62 -10.97 -0.53
CA SER A 18 -6.33 -10.72 0.73
C SER A 18 -5.53 -11.23 1.94
N GLN A 19 -4.89 -12.38 1.83
CA GLN A 19 -4.04 -12.96 2.88
C GLN A 19 -2.77 -12.13 3.09
N PHE A 20 -2.11 -11.71 2.00
CA PHE A 20 -0.95 -10.83 2.06
C PHE A 20 -1.29 -9.52 2.80
N ILE A 21 -2.38 -8.86 2.41
CA ILE A 21 -2.81 -7.61 3.03
C ILE A 21 -3.16 -7.81 4.51
N ALA A 22 -3.81 -8.92 4.87
CA ALA A 22 -4.11 -9.23 6.27
C ALA A 22 -2.83 -9.43 7.10
N ALA A 23 -1.86 -10.18 6.58
CA ALA A 23 -0.58 -10.41 7.26
C ALA A 23 0.19 -9.10 7.50
N VAL A 24 0.25 -8.22 6.48
CA VAL A 24 0.88 -6.89 6.61
C VAL A 24 0.14 -6.01 7.62
N CYS A 25 -1.19 -6.06 7.64
CA CYS A 25 -2.01 -5.33 8.62
C CYS A 25 -1.73 -5.80 10.05
N ASP A 26 -1.69 -7.11 10.28
CA ASP A 26 -1.45 -7.67 11.60
C ASP A 26 -0.02 -7.38 12.11
N GLU A 27 0.99 -7.40 11.23
CA GLU A 27 2.35 -6.97 11.55
C GLU A 27 2.40 -5.48 11.92
N PHE A 28 1.79 -4.61 11.11
CA PHE A 28 1.72 -3.17 11.40
C PHE A 28 1.06 -2.88 12.75
N LEU A 29 -0.06 -3.53 13.05
CA LEU A 29 -0.79 -3.35 14.31
C LEU A 29 -0.06 -3.92 15.54
N THR A 30 0.89 -4.83 15.34
CA THR A 30 1.79 -5.30 16.40
C THR A 30 2.79 -4.21 16.78
N GLN A 31 3.23 -3.41 15.80
CA GLN A 31 4.16 -2.30 16.00
C GLN A 31 3.44 -0.99 16.40
N ARG A 32 2.13 -0.88 16.15
CA ARG A 32 1.30 0.32 16.36
C ARG A 32 0.01 0.02 17.14
N PRO A 33 0.08 -0.23 18.45
CA PRO A 33 -1.10 -0.51 19.28
C PRO A 33 -2.11 0.64 19.29
N ASP A 34 -1.64 1.88 19.13
CA ASP A 34 -2.46 3.08 18.99
C ASP A 34 -3.49 2.93 17.86
N MET A 35 -3.01 2.50 16.68
CA MET A 35 -3.84 2.31 15.49
C MET A 35 -4.82 1.14 15.62
N ARG A 36 -4.53 0.18 16.51
CA ARG A 36 -5.41 -0.94 16.83
C ARG A 36 -6.65 -0.51 17.60
N HIS A 37 -6.52 0.53 18.43
CA HIS A 37 -7.64 1.10 19.18
C HIS A 37 -8.40 2.14 18.36
N GLN A 38 -7.68 3.06 17.72
CA GLN A 38 -8.27 4.07 16.84
C GLN A 38 -7.29 4.33 15.68
N PRO A 39 -7.68 4.06 14.42
CA PRO A 39 -9.05 3.89 13.93
C PRO A 39 -9.61 2.46 14.04
N GLY A 40 -8.83 1.49 14.52
CA GLY A 40 -9.24 0.09 14.61
C GLY A 40 -8.80 -0.74 13.42
N ARG A 41 -8.71 -2.07 13.63
CA ARG A 41 -8.15 -3.02 12.65
C ARG A 41 -8.85 -2.95 11.29
N ASP A 42 -10.17 -2.89 11.25
CA ASP A 42 -10.91 -2.93 9.99
C ASP A 42 -10.69 -1.67 9.15
N ALA A 43 -10.57 -0.51 9.79
CA ALA A 43 -10.24 0.74 9.10
C ALA A 43 -8.81 0.72 8.54
N VAL A 44 -7.85 0.21 9.33
CA VAL A 44 -6.47 0.01 8.87
C VAL A 44 -6.43 -0.94 7.68
N LEU A 45 -7.12 -2.09 7.78
CA LEU A 45 -7.21 -3.08 6.72
C LEU A 45 -7.82 -2.51 5.43
N ALA A 46 -8.88 -1.69 5.54
CA ALA A 46 -9.51 -1.05 4.41
C ALA A 46 -8.56 -0.07 3.69
N ARG A 47 -7.79 0.73 4.45
CA ARG A 47 -6.78 1.65 3.89
C ARG A 47 -5.68 0.88 3.17
N MET A 48 -5.15 -0.17 3.80
CA MET A 48 -4.12 -1.03 3.22
C MET A 48 -4.59 -1.74 1.94
N ARG A 49 -5.85 -2.20 1.90
CA ARG A 49 -6.45 -2.74 0.66
C ARG A 49 -6.49 -1.68 -0.44
N GLY A 50 -6.94 -0.47 -0.12
CA GLY A 50 -6.94 0.65 -1.05
C GLY A 50 -5.56 0.96 -1.61
N ALA A 51 -4.53 0.98 -0.76
CA ALA A 51 -3.15 1.19 -1.18
C ALA A 51 -2.62 0.08 -2.08
N HIS A 52 -2.90 -1.19 -1.75
CA HIS A 52 -2.50 -2.32 -2.59
C HIS A 52 -3.16 -2.27 -3.98
N SER A 53 -4.46 -1.95 -4.03
CA SER A 53 -5.17 -1.75 -5.30
C SER A 53 -4.61 -0.58 -6.10
N TYR A 54 -4.32 0.55 -5.45
CA TYR A 54 -3.69 1.70 -6.07
C TYR A 54 -2.29 1.37 -6.61
N ALA A 55 -1.49 0.62 -5.85
CA ALA A 55 -0.15 0.21 -6.25
C ALA A 55 -0.18 -0.57 -7.58
N ALA A 56 -1.12 -1.50 -7.72
CA ALA A 56 -1.35 -2.23 -8.96
C ALA A 56 -1.78 -1.31 -10.12
N GLN A 57 -2.64 -0.32 -9.86
CA GLN A 57 -3.10 0.64 -10.88
C GLN A 57 -2.02 1.61 -11.37
N VAL A 58 -1.05 1.93 -10.52
CA VAL A 58 0.09 2.81 -10.85
C VAL A 58 1.25 2.01 -11.45
N GLY A 59 1.30 0.70 -11.21
CA GLY A 59 2.32 -0.20 -11.76
C GLY A 59 3.51 -0.41 -10.84
N PHE A 60 3.31 -0.36 -9.52
CA PHE A 60 4.32 -0.83 -8.57
C PHE A 60 4.54 -2.34 -8.73
N THR A 61 5.78 -2.76 -8.58
CA THR A 61 6.22 -4.17 -8.70
C THR A 61 7.01 -4.64 -7.48
N SER A 62 7.58 -3.71 -6.72
CA SER A 62 8.41 -4.03 -5.56
C SER A 62 7.57 -4.21 -4.29
N THR A 63 7.55 -5.43 -3.73
CA THR A 63 6.83 -5.74 -2.49
C THR A 63 7.18 -4.79 -1.33
N PRO A 64 8.45 -4.47 -1.04
CA PRO A 64 8.79 -3.49 -0.01
C PRO A 64 8.14 -2.12 -0.20
N HIS A 65 8.06 -1.63 -1.44
CA HIS A 65 7.44 -0.35 -1.75
C HIS A 65 5.92 -0.40 -1.62
N ILE A 66 5.30 -1.53 -1.99
CA ILE A 66 3.86 -1.75 -1.80
C ILE A 66 3.53 -1.74 -0.30
N VAL A 67 4.30 -2.45 0.53
CA VAL A 67 4.12 -2.46 1.99
C VAL A 67 4.29 -1.06 2.56
N ARG A 68 5.31 -0.31 2.12
CA ARG A 68 5.52 1.07 2.53
C ARG A 68 4.34 1.98 2.17
N LEU A 69 3.80 1.82 0.96
CA LEU A 69 2.62 2.56 0.52
C LEU A 69 1.38 2.21 1.36
N MET A 70 1.23 0.94 1.74
CA MET A 70 0.19 0.50 2.66
C MET A 70 0.33 1.19 4.02
N TYR A 71 1.53 1.30 4.58
CA TYR A 71 1.75 2.00 5.85
C TYR A 71 1.47 3.50 5.73
N LEU A 72 1.95 4.14 4.67
CA LEU A 72 1.68 5.55 4.37
C LEU A 72 0.17 5.84 4.28
N SER A 73 -0.60 4.95 3.66
CA SER A 73 -2.07 5.11 3.55
C SER A 73 -2.79 5.04 4.90
N VAL A 74 -2.18 4.39 5.89
CA VAL A 74 -2.71 4.29 7.25
C VAL A 74 -2.38 5.54 8.04
N ASP A 75 -1.13 5.99 7.99
CA ASP A 75 -0.65 7.19 8.69
C ASP A 75 -1.23 8.48 8.10
N ALA A 76 -1.42 8.54 6.77
CA ALA A 76 -2.00 9.67 6.06
C ALA A 76 -3.25 9.23 5.27
N ALA A 77 -4.38 9.16 5.97
CA ALA A 77 -5.65 8.73 5.38
C ALA A 77 -6.03 9.63 4.18
N GLY A 78 -6.30 9.01 3.02
CA GLY A 78 -6.69 9.73 1.81
C GLY A 78 -5.53 10.25 0.94
N ILE A 79 -4.28 10.13 1.39
CA ILE A 79 -3.10 10.67 0.69
C ILE A 79 -2.95 10.19 -0.75
N LEU A 80 -3.37 8.95 -1.05
CA LEU A 80 -3.29 8.37 -2.41
C LEU A 80 -4.40 8.89 -3.34
N GLY A 81 -5.44 9.52 -2.78
CA GLY A 81 -6.47 10.22 -3.55
C GLY A 81 -6.13 11.69 -3.82
N GLU A 82 -5.08 12.24 -3.19
CA GLU A 82 -4.67 13.62 -3.39
C GLU A 82 -4.09 13.81 -4.80
N PRO A 83 -4.65 14.72 -5.63
CA PRO A 83 -4.24 14.85 -7.04
C PRO A 83 -2.74 15.12 -7.25
N LEU A 84 -2.11 15.84 -6.31
CA LEU A 84 -0.68 16.13 -6.37
C LEU A 84 0.17 14.87 -6.13
N VAL A 85 -0.25 14.02 -5.19
CA VAL A 85 0.44 12.77 -4.87
C VAL A 85 0.25 11.77 -5.99
N ASP A 86 -1.00 11.57 -6.45
CA ASP A 86 -1.32 10.69 -7.58
C ASP A 86 -0.58 11.11 -8.85
N GLY A 87 -0.65 12.41 -9.19
CA GLY A 87 0.04 12.96 -10.36
C GLY A 87 1.56 12.79 -10.28
N TYR A 88 2.15 12.91 -9.10
CA TYR A 88 3.59 12.72 -8.92
C TYR A 88 4.01 11.25 -9.05
N LEU A 89 3.27 10.32 -8.42
CA LEU A 89 3.56 8.89 -8.48
C LEU A 89 3.37 8.32 -9.89
N ARG A 90 2.43 8.85 -10.68
CA ARG A 90 2.21 8.47 -12.09
C ARG A 90 3.13 9.18 -13.08
N LYS A 91 3.94 10.13 -12.64
CA LYS A 91 4.75 10.97 -13.53
C LYS A 91 5.76 10.12 -14.31
N ARG A 92 5.66 10.19 -15.65
CA ARG A 92 6.59 9.53 -16.58
C ARG A 92 8.05 9.91 -16.32
N GLY A 93 8.97 9.02 -16.73
CA GLY A 93 10.42 9.21 -16.64
C GLY A 93 11.08 8.62 -15.38
N ALA A 94 10.31 8.04 -14.47
CA ALA A 94 10.80 7.22 -13.36
C ALA A 94 9.76 6.15 -12.99
N SER A 95 10.18 5.07 -12.34
CA SER A 95 9.24 4.11 -11.76
C SER A 95 8.53 4.72 -10.55
N PRO A 96 7.32 4.25 -10.20
CA PRO A 96 6.60 4.77 -9.05
C PRO A 96 7.31 4.46 -7.72
N GLU A 97 8.14 3.41 -7.66
CA GLU A 97 9.03 3.12 -6.53
C GLU A 97 10.04 4.26 -6.32
N ARG A 98 10.74 4.66 -7.38
CA ARG A 98 11.71 5.77 -7.31
C ARG A 98 11.03 7.08 -6.91
N ARG A 99 9.81 7.32 -7.38
CA ARG A 99 9.02 8.49 -6.97
C ARG A 99 8.66 8.43 -5.48
N LEU A 100 8.28 7.26 -4.98
CA LEU A 100 8.02 7.09 -3.55
C LEU A 100 9.29 7.38 -2.72
N ASP A 101 10.44 6.82 -3.11
CA ASP A 101 11.71 7.10 -2.45
C ASP A 101 12.09 8.59 -2.45
N GLU A 102 11.84 9.28 -3.55
CA GLU A 102 12.04 10.74 -3.66
C GLU A 102 11.12 11.51 -2.70
N LEU A 103 9.83 11.16 -2.62
CA LEU A 103 8.88 11.77 -1.66
C LEU A 103 9.36 11.57 -0.22
N ASP A 104 9.81 10.37 0.11
CA ASP A 104 10.30 10.04 1.44
C ASP A 104 11.60 10.73 1.81
N ALA A 105 12.51 10.93 0.85
CA ALA A 105 13.69 11.74 1.06
C ALA A 105 13.31 13.19 1.40
N VAL A 106 12.33 13.76 0.68
CA VAL A 106 11.83 15.11 0.95
C VAL A 106 11.16 15.20 2.32
N MET A 107 10.31 14.24 2.69
CA MET A 107 9.64 14.22 4.00
C MET A 107 10.66 14.14 5.14
N ARG A 108 11.67 13.25 5.03
CA ARG A 108 12.73 13.14 6.04
C ARG A 108 13.55 14.42 6.19
N ASN A 109 13.92 15.05 5.10
CA ASN A 109 14.65 16.33 5.14
C ASN A 109 13.85 17.44 5.82
N LYS A 110 12.52 17.48 5.62
CA LYS A 110 11.65 18.48 6.26
C LYS A 110 11.45 18.26 7.76
N LEU A 111 11.59 17.02 8.24
CA LEU A 111 11.48 16.68 9.66
C LEU A 111 12.80 16.87 10.44
N GLN A 112 13.91 17.07 9.74
CA GLN A 112 15.24 17.30 10.32
C GLN A 112 15.63 18.79 10.43
N GLY A 113 14.80 19.69 9.90
CA GLY A 113 14.96 21.15 10.01
C GLY A 113 14.01 21.75 11.02
#